data_AF-A0A4Q3RHZ0-F1
#
_entry.id   AF-A0A4Q3RHZ0-F1
#
_cell.length_a   1.000
_cell.length_b   1.000
_cell.length_c   1.000
_cell.angle_alpha   90.00
_cell.angle_beta   90.00
_cell.angle_gamma   90.00
#
_symmetry.space_group_name_H-M   'P 1'
#
loop_
_entity.id
_entity.type
_entity.pdbx_description
1 polymer ?
#
loop_
_entity_poly.entity_id
_entity_poly.type
_entity_poly.pdbx_seq_one_letter_code
_entity_poly.pdbx_strand_id
1 'polypeptide(L)'
;MDSINQQQPELNHKDLQGAEAGKKVKELTEKTNTCFFCTAISTGNAVKTRPMSVQKVDEQGNFYFLSANDSHKNAEIAKDDRVQLLFQGSAHSDFLSIYGKATISTDKSLIKELWEPIVKAWFTEGVDDPRITAIKVETIDGYYWDNKHGNTIAFATIEEQSMVVQDTVCASCGMPADHFQRTPLCTSCRAQFIAYPIPVWIKAFGGVLLCILLFSLSTLPKNIKTGMHYKRGEKAISEKNYLTAEREFQNVLEEEPDYLDARCQLLIASFHNTDMSVFFKTSESLSNKQIDDEALFSNMQQLVNRAITYLPKDSFASIMQQYNMQVDSVPEVVYRRYLASFPNDYFAAFRFAGILTDQDRYREADSVINQLLGKDPEYYGALVLKASMKREQMQIDSSYYYIDHLLKANREDVTALSSKVRTLLKEKKDDAALNLALQTTAMNNAESYSLASLALAYHFKNNLQDRDKVIQKIAADSSAFGTLSYVNDIVSGKKKFRN
;
A
#
# COMPACT_ATOMS: atom_id res chain seq x y z
N MET A 1 10.17 15.76 31.73
CA MET A 1 10.57 17.09 32.25
C MET A 1 12.08 17.14 32.53
N ASP A 2 12.87 16.25 31.94
CA ASP A 2 14.26 16.02 32.36
C ASP A 2 15.26 17.04 31.83
N SER A 3 14.88 17.85 30.84
CA SER A 3 15.77 18.88 30.26
C SER A 3 15.91 20.13 31.12
N ILE A 4 15.02 20.36 32.09
CA ILE A 4 15.01 21.57 32.93
C ILE A 4 16.05 21.46 34.06
N ASN A 5 16.30 20.26 34.58
CA ASN A 5 17.20 20.03 35.72
C ASN A 5 18.70 20.23 35.42
N GLN A 6 19.11 20.34 34.15
CA GLN A 6 20.52 20.57 33.80
C GLN A 6 20.98 22.02 33.99
N GLN A 7 20.06 23.00 34.02
CA GLN A 7 20.42 24.43 33.94
C GLN A 7 20.04 25.23 35.19
N GLN A 8 19.35 24.62 36.16
CA GLN A 8 18.91 25.29 37.39
C GLN A 8 19.18 24.37 38.60
N PRO A 9 20.29 24.57 39.34
CA PRO A 9 20.53 23.84 40.58
C PRO A 9 19.59 24.37 41.66
N GLU A 10 18.46 23.70 41.83
CA GLU A 10 17.49 23.99 42.89
C GLU A 10 17.54 22.88 43.95
N LEU A 11 17.43 23.24 45.23
CA LEU A 11 17.30 22.30 46.35
C LEU A 11 15.91 21.65 46.33
N ASN A 12 15.62 20.80 45.35
CA ASN A 12 14.28 20.24 45.11
C ASN A 12 14.05 18.88 45.77
N HIS A 13 15.10 18.26 46.28
CA HIS A 13 15.02 16.96 46.93
C HIS A 13 15.23 17.09 48.44
N LYS A 14 14.30 16.55 49.24
CA LYS A 14 14.48 16.39 50.68
C LYS A 14 13.94 15.04 51.13
N ASP A 15 14.86 14.14 51.46
CA ASP A 15 14.53 12.89 52.12
C ASP A 15 14.04 13.14 53.54
N LEU A 16 12.89 12.56 53.88
CA LEU A 16 12.37 12.51 55.24
C LEU A 16 12.37 11.06 55.72
N GLN A 17 12.67 10.85 57.00
CA GLN A 17 12.70 9.51 57.59
C GLN A 17 12.03 9.51 58.97
N GLY A 18 11.55 8.34 59.39
CA GLY A 18 10.96 8.13 60.71
C GLY A 18 9.81 9.09 61.01
N ALA A 19 9.84 9.70 62.20
CA ALA A 19 8.77 10.59 62.67
C ALA A 19 8.59 11.84 61.80
N GLU A 20 9.64 12.33 61.13
CA GLU A 20 9.52 13.48 60.23
C GLU A 20 8.74 13.12 58.95
N ALA A 21 8.95 11.91 58.43
CA ALA A 21 8.18 11.40 57.30
C ALA A 21 6.71 11.18 57.68
N GLY A 22 6.46 10.55 58.82
CA GLY A 22 5.10 10.35 59.35
C GLY A 22 4.36 11.68 59.55
N LYS A 23 5.05 12.71 60.07
CA LYS A 23 4.49 14.06 60.21
C LYS A 23 4.13 14.68 58.86
N LYS A 24 4.97 14.55 57.83
CA LYS A 24 4.68 15.10 56.50
C LYS A 24 3.54 14.37 55.82
N VAL A 25 3.48 13.03 55.93
CA VAL A 25 2.35 12.23 55.45
C VAL A 25 1.04 12.71 56.09
N LYS A 26 1.05 12.92 57.40
CA LYS A 26 -0.11 13.45 58.13
C LYS A 26 -0.51 14.84 57.63
N GLU A 27 0.45 15.76 57.50
CA GLU A 27 0.21 17.12 56.98
C GLU A 27 -0.47 17.13 55.59
N LEU A 28 -0.02 16.26 54.67
CA LEU A 28 -0.57 16.19 53.31
C LEU A 28 -1.95 15.53 53.27
N THR A 29 -2.23 14.63 54.21
CA THR A 29 -3.47 13.86 54.26
C THR A 29 -4.54 14.52 55.12
N GLU A 30 -4.19 15.46 56.01
CA GLU A 30 -5.13 16.25 56.81
C GLU A 30 -6.14 17.05 55.97
N LYS A 31 -5.76 17.45 54.76
CA LYS A 31 -6.66 18.16 53.84
C LYS A 31 -7.67 17.25 53.15
N THR A 32 -7.38 15.94 53.05
CA THR A 32 -8.23 14.97 52.34
C THR A 32 -8.30 13.63 53.06
N ASN A 33 -9.47 13.33 53.63
CA ASN A 33 -9.70 12.08 54.35
C ASN A 33 -10.04 10.91 53.40
N THR A 34 -9.76 11.02 52.11
CA THR A 34 -10.08 9.99 51.10
C THR A 34 -8.90 9.73 50.18
N CYS A 35 -8.66 8.46 49.87
CA CYS A 35 -7.64 8.04 48.92
C CYS A 35 -8.22 7.04 47.91
N PHE A 36 -7.51 6.83 46.81
CA PHE A 36 -7.69 5.63 46.00
C PHE A 36 -6.85 4.50 46.59
N PHE A 37 -7.51 3.44 47.05
CA PHE A 37 -6.91 2.25 47.62
C PHE A 37 -6.78 1.17 46.53
N CYS A 38 -5.53 0.86 46.19
CA CYS A 38 -5.15 -0.08 45.14
C CYS A 38 -4.67 -1.41 45.73
N THR A 39 -5.15 -2.53 45.18
CA THR A 39 -4.72 -3.92 45.50
C THR A 39 -4.45 -4.71 44.22
N ALA A 40 -3.94 -5.94 44.40
CA ALA A 40 -3.66 -6.88 43.31
C ALA A 40 -2.71 -6.28 42.25
N ILE A 41 -1.69 -5.56 42.73
CA ILE A 41 -0.70 -4.85 41.92
C ILE A 41 0.19 -5.89 41.24
N SER A 42 -0.12 -6.20 39.98
CA SER A 42 0.56 -7.25 39.20
C SER A 42 0.79 -6.80 37.76
N THR A 43 1.95 -7.15 37.21
CA THR A 43 2.31 -6.83 35.82
C THR A 43 1.35 -7.50 34.84
N GLY A 44 0.85 -6.75 33.86
CA GLY A 44 -0.01 -7.27 32.80
C GLY A 44 -1.51 -7.29 33.13
N ASN A 45 -1.92 -6.90 34.35
CA ASN A 45 -3.32 -6.78 34.74
C ASN A 45 -3.66 -5.35 35.18
N ALA A 46 -4.93 -4.97 35.04
CA ALA A 46 -5.43 -3.70 35.57
C ALA A 46 -5.47 -3.71 37.11
N VAL A 47 -4.94 -2.66 37.73
CA VAL A 47 -4.91 -2.48 39.19
C VAL A 47 -6.33 -2.32 39.74
N LYS A 48 -6.63 -2.98 40.86
CA LYS A 48 -7.94 -2.90 41.51
C LYS A 48 -7.99 -1.67 42.41
N THR A 49 -8.60 -0.60 41.91
CA THR A 49 -8.63 0.71 42.56
C THR A 49 -10.03 1.08 43.03
N ARG A 50 -10.16 1.64 44.23
CA ARG A 50 -11.43 2.21 44.72
C ARG A 50 -11.21 3.33 45.74
N PRO A 51 -12.13 4.32 45.84
CA PRO A 51 -12.06 5.32 46.89
C PRO A 51 -12.28 4.69 48.27
N MET A 52 -11.52 5.14 49.26
CA MET A 52 -11.67 4.75 50.67
C MET A 52 -11.41 5.94 51.59
N SER A 53 -12.18 6.00 52.69
CA SER A 53 -12.02 7.03 53.72
C SER A 53 -11.00 6.59 54.77
N VAL A 54 -9.92 7.37 54.91
CA VAL A 54 -8.92 7.21 55.96
C VAL A 54 -9.57 7.62 57.28
N GLN A 55 -9.55 6.73 58.28
CA GLN A 55 -10.06 7.01 59.63
C GLN A 55 -8.99 7.61 60.53
N LYS A 56 -7.73 7.19 60.35
CA LYS A 56 -6.61 7.69 61.14
C LYS A 56 -5.30 7.53 60.37
N VAL A 57 -4.39 8.48 60.60
CA VAL A 57 -2.96 8.36 60.29
C VAL A 57 -2.19 8.46 61.60
N ASP A 58 -1.37 7.47 61.93
CA ASP A 58 -0.55 7.51 63.15
C ASP A 58 0.76 8.32 62.96
N GLU A 59 1.52 8.51 64.04
CA GLU A 59 2.75 9.31 64.03
C GLU A 59 3.84 8.73 63.13
N GLN A 60 3.77 7.43 62.84
CA GLN A 60 4.67 6.72 61.93
C GLN A 60 4.21 6.81 60.48
N GLY A 61 3.05 7.45 60.21
CA GLY A 61 2.50 7.57 58.86
C GLY A 61 1.76 6.31 58.39
N ASN A 62 1.31 5.44 59.29
CA ASN A 62 0.47 4.30 58.93
C ASN A 62 -0.99 4.71 58.85
N PHE A 63 -1.72 4.08 57.93
CA PHE A 63 -3.11 4.43 57.64
C PHE A 63 -4.08 3.39 58.19
N TYR A 64 -5.19 3.85 58.73
CA TYR A 64 -6.25 3.00 59.26
C TYR A 64 -7.56 3.24 58.52
N PHE A 65 -8.23 2.16 58.15
CA PHE A 65 -9.50 2.17 57.44
C PHE A 65 -10.49 1.22 58.12
N LEU A 66 -11.78 1.47 57.94
CA LEU A 66 -12.84 0.51 58.26
C LEU A 66 -13.36 -0.16 56.98
N SER A 67 -13.65 -1.45 57.07
CA SER A 67 -14.08 -2.27 55.93
C SER A 67 -14.97 -3.43 56.36
N ALA A 68 -15.79 -3.93 55.44
CA ALA A 68 -16.57 -5.15 55.67
C ALA A 68 -15.71 -6.40 55.40
N ASN A 69 -15.82 -7.40 56.27
CA ASN A 69 -15.06 -8.65 56.20
C ASN A 69 -15.31 -9.45 54.90
N ASP A 70 -16.47 -9.27 54.29
CA ASP A 70 -16.91 -9.91 53.05
C ASP A 70 -16.59 -9.09 51.79
N SER A 71 -15.88 -7.97 51.92
CA SER A 71 -15.57 -7.11 50.78
C SER A 71 -14.44 -7.66 49.90
N HIS A 72 -14.50 -7.36 48.59
CA HIS A 72 -13.49 -7.79 47.62
C HIS A 72 -12.07 -7.36 48.01
N LYS A 73 -11.90 -6.17 48.59
CA LYS A 73 -10.58 -5.69 49.04
C LYS A 73 -10.00 -6.55 50.16
N ASN A 74 -10.83 -7.03 51.09
CA ASN A 74 -10.37 -7.86 52.19
C ASN A 74 -9.94 -9.24 51.66
N ALA A 75 -10.70 -9.79 50.71
CA ALA A 75 -10.34 -11.03 50.03
C ALA A 75 -9.05 -10.89 49.19
N GLU A 76 -8.80 -9.74 48.59
CA GLU A 76 -7.57 -9.45 47.85
C GLU A 76 -6.37 -9.25 48.79
N ILE A 77 -6.52 -8.48 49.88
CA ILE A 77 -5.48 -8.26 50.90
C ILE A 77 -5.08 -9.58 51.57
N ALA A 78 -6.04 -10.46 51.84
CA ALA A 78 -5.77 -11.79 52.39
C ALA A 78 -4.91 -12.68 51.46
N LYS A 79 -4.89 -12.40 50.16
CA LYS A 79 -4.07 -13.11 49.16
C LYS A 79 -2.72 -12.43 48.95
N ASP A 80 -2.71 -11.11 48.91
CA ASP A 80 -1.53 -10.26 48.69
C ASP A 80 -1.66 -8.99 49.51
N ASP A 81 -0.82 -8.86 50.54
CA ASP A 81 -0.86 -7.77 51.51
C ASP A 81 -0.32 -6.44 50.94
N ARG A 82 0.26 -6.45 49.74
CA ARG A 82 0.87 -5.25 49.13
C ARG A 82 -0.19 -4.33 48.53
N VAL A 83 -0.19 -3.08 48.97
CA VAL A 83 -1.17 -2.07 48.58
C VAL A 83 -0.51 -0.76 48.20
N GLN A 84 -1.20 0.01 47.36
CA GLN A 84 -0.83 1.40 47.05
C GLN A 84 -1.99 2.31 47.44
N LEU A 85 -1.69 3.41 48.13
CA LEU A 85 -2.65 4.47 48.42
C LEU A 85 -2.27 5.69 47.61
N LEU A 86 -3.21 6.22 46.84
CA LEU A 86 -3.01 7.43 46.04
C LEU A 86 -3.91 8.53 46.57
N PHE A 87 -3.31 9.66 46.90
CA PHE A 87 -3.95 10.84 47.47
C PHE A 87 -3.78 12.03 46.53
N GLN A 88 -4.81 12.86 46.56
CA GLN A 88 -4.80 14.18 45.96
C GLN A 88 -5.28 15.16 47.02
N GLY A 89 -4.33 15.79 47.73
CA GLY A 89 -4.63 16.74 48.80
C GLY A 89 -5.21 18.07 48.30
N SER A 90 -4.87 18.49 47.08
CA SER A 90 -5.41 19.70 46.46
C SER A 90 -5.57 19.56 44.94
N ALA A 91 -6.19 20.54 44.28
CA ALA A 91 -6.36 20.52 42.83
C ALA A 91 -5.03 20.60 42.06
N HIS A 92 -3.99 21.17 42.69
CA HIS A 92 -2.75 21.56 42.00
C HIS A 92 -1.47 21.20 42.77
N SER A 93 -1.57 20.61 43.96
CA SER A 93 -0.45 20.19 44.81
C SER A 93 -0.92 19.12 45.81
N ASP A 94 -0.04 18.75 46.74
CA ASP A 94 -0.32 17.85 47.86
C ASP A 94 -0.68 16.44 47.38
N PHE A 95 -0.10 15.99 46.28
CA PHE A 95 -0.25 14.60 45.83
C PHE A 95 0.62 13.71 46.69
N LEU A 96 0.13 12.52 47.01
CA LEU A 96 0.88 11.56 47.82
C LEU A 96 0.59 10.14 47.32
N SER A 97 1.64 9.34 47.18
CA SER A 97 1.62 7.95 46.75
C SER A 97 2.31 7.12 47.83
N ILE A 98 1.58 6.25 48.51
CA ILE A 98 2.10 5.40 49.58
C ILE A 98 2.07 3.95 49.13
N TYR A 99 3.22 3.29 49.18
CA TYR A 99 3.33 1.84 49.07
C TYR A 99 3.48 1.24 50.47
N GLY A 100 2.69 0.20 50.75
CA GLY A 100 2.68 -0.39 52.08
C GLY A 100 2.12 -1.81 52.12
N LYS A 101 2.07 -2.36 53.34
CA LYS A 101 1.48 -3.66 53.63
C LYS A 101 0.22 -3.51 54.46
N ALA A 102 -0.88 -4.11 54.00
CA ALA A 102 -2.17 -4.09 54.66
C ALA A 102 -2.37 -5.31 55.55
N THR A 103 -2.79 -5.09 56.81
CA THR A 103 -3.22 -6.13 57.73
C THR A 103 -4.67 -5.89 58.15
N ILE A 104 -5.49 -6.94 58.12
CA ILE A 104 -6.89 -6.91 58.55
C ILE A 104 -6.97 -7.33 60.02
N SER A 105 -7.68 -6.55 60.84
CA SER A 105 -7.90 -6.80 62.26
C SER A 105 -9.39 -6.77 62.60
N THR A 106 -9.81 -7.69 63.46
CA THR A 106 -11.16 -7.74 64.06
C THR A 106 -11.18 -7.19 65.49
N ASP A 107 -10.11 -6.52 65.93
CA ASP A 107 -10.00 -5.95 67.28
C ASP A 107 -11.04 -4.86 67.51
N LYS A 108 -12.01 -5.15 68.39
CA LYS A 108 -13.10 -4.24 68.73
C LYS A 108 -12.62 -2.95 69.41
N SER A 109 -11.48 -2.97 70.09
CA SER A 109 -10.91 -1.76 70.71
C SER A 109 -10.42 -0.79 69.64
N LEU A 110 -9.68 -1.29 68.65
CA LEU A 110 -9.23 -0.50 67.51
C LEU A 110 -10.41 -0.02 66.65
N ILE A 111 -11.40 -0.88 66.38
CA ILE A 111 -12.60 -0.50 65.63
C ILE A 111 -13.34 0.64 66.34
N LYS A 112 -13.46 0.58 67.66
CA LYS A 112 -14.09 1.64 68.47
C LYS A 112 -13.30 2.94 68.44
N GLU A 113 -11.97 2.86 68.41
CA GLU A 113 -11.09 4.04 68.25
C GLU A 113 -11.27 4.72 66.88
N LEU A 114 -11.42 3.93 65.82
CA LEU A 114 -11.55 4.41 64.44
C LEU A 114 -12.99 4.79 64.05
N TRP A 115 -13.96 4.59 64.93
CA TRP A 115 -15.38 4.74 64.61
C TRP A 115 -15.83 6.20 64.61
N GLU A 116 -16.39 6.65 63.49
CA GLU A 116 -17.08 7.94 63.37
C GLU A 116 -18.59 7.75 63.13
N PRO A 117 -19.47 8.65 63.60
CA PRO A 117 -20.92 8.53 63.41
C PRO A 117 -21.37 8.34 61.96
N ILE A 118 -20.64 8.91 60.99
CA ILE A 118 -20.94 8.79 59.56
C ILE A 118 -20.81 7.35 59.05
N VAL A 119 -19.96 6.53 59.68
CA VAL A 119 -19.70 5.13 59.31
C VAL A 119 -20.96 4.26 59.47
N LYS A 120 -21.91 4.67 60.32
CA LYS A 120 -23.20 4.00 60.51
C LYS A 120 -24.03 3.89 59.22
N ALA A 121 -23.77 4.73 58.22
CA ALA A 121 -24.43 4.63 56.92
C ALA A 121 -24.12 3.31 56.19
N TRP A 122 -22.98 2.66 56.50
CA TRP A 122 -22.55 1.40 55.90
C TRP A 122 -22.61 0.22 56.87
N PHE A 123 -22.50 0.47 58.18
CA PHE A 123 -22.58 -0.53 59.25
C PHE A 123 -23.77 -0.23 60.17
N THR A 124 -24.93 -0.78 59.82
CA THR A 124 -26.22 -0.45 60.43
C THR A 124 -26.32 -0.83 61.91
N GLU A 125 -25.57 -1.85 62.32
CA GLU A 125 -25.47 -2.29 63.72
C GLU A 125 -24.42 -1.50 64.53
N GLY A 126 -23.82 -0.46 63.92
CA GLY A 126 -22.88 0.42 64.59
C GLY A 126 -21.48 -0.20 64.77
N VAL A 127 -20.77 0.25 65.80
CA VAL A 127 -19.41 -0.23 66.16
C VAL A 127 -19.36 -1.74 66.41
N ASP A 128 -20.50 -2.35 66.75
CA ASP A 128 -20.62 -3.77 67.06
C ASP A 128 -20.99 -4.63 65.84
N ASP A 129 -21.25 -4.05 64.66
CA ASP A 129 -21.62 -4.79 63.43
C ASP A 129 -20.66 -5.97 63.20
N PRO A 130 -21.15 -7.21 63.04
CA PRO A 130 -20.30 -8.40 62.95
C PRO A 130 -19.43 -8.41 61.69
N ARG A 131 -19.75 -7.58 60.69
CA ARG A 131 -18.99 -7.49 59.44
C ARG A 131 -17.84 -6.49 59.51
N ILE A 132 -17.81 -5.61 60.51
CA ILE A 132 -16.80 -4.54 60.55
C ILE A 132 -15.42 -5.07 60.92
N THR A 133 -14.42 -4.60 60.17
CA THR A 133 -13.00 -4.88 60.37
C THR A 133 -12.19 -3.60 60.20
N ALA A 134 -11.02 -3.53 60.84
CA ALA A 134 -10.04 -2.49 60.63
C ALA A 134 -8.94 -2.97 59.68
N ILE A 135 -8.54 -2.14 58.73
CA ILE A 135 -7.35 -2.36 57.91
C ILE A 135 -6.29 -1.38 58.37
N LYS A 136 -5.11 -1.89 58.77
CA LYS A 136 -3.90 -1.09 58.97
C LYS A 136 -3.00 -1.24 57.76
N VAL A 137 -2.61 -0.14 57.14
CA VAL A 137 -1.56 -0.11 56.11
C VAL A 137 -0.29 0.43 56.75
N GLU A 138 0.70 -0.46 56.90
CA GLU A 138 2.05 -0.11 57.31
C GLU A 138 2.80 0.49 56.12
N THR A 139 3.23 1.74 56.27
CA THR A 139 3.90 2.49 55.20
C THR A 139 5.34 2.00 55.06
N ILE A 140 5.71 1.57 53.85
CA ILE A 140 7.07 1.10 53.51
C ILE A 140 7.82 2.16 52.73
N ASP A 141 7.16 2.74 51.72
CA ASP A 141 7.71 3.78 50.86
C ASP A 141 6.60 4.78 50.53
N GLY A 142 6.99 6.03 50.32
CA GLY A 142 6.07 7.12 50.12
C GLY A 142 6.68 8.20 49.24
N TYR A 143 5.87 8.71 48.33
CA TYR A 143 6.27 9.79 47.46
C TYR A 143 5.24 10.90 47.41
N TYR A 144 5.70 12.15 47.52
CA TYR A 144 4.80 13.30 47.58
C TYR A 144 5.22 14.43 46.65
N TRP A 145 4.24 15.25 46.33
CA TRP A 145 4.37 16.45 45.52
C TRP A 145 3.72 17.61 46.25
N ASP A 146 4.48 18.63 46.61
CA ASP A 146 3.99 19.79 47.37
C ASP A 146 4.64 21.08 46.84
N ASN A 147 3.95 22.21 46.97
CA ASN A 147 4.44 23.52 46.60
C ASN A 147 5.15 24.16 47.80
N LYS A 148 6.41 24.61 47.60
CA LYS A 148 7.26 25.20 48.66
C LYS A 148 6.64 26.40 49.39
N HIS A 149 5.69 27.11 48.79
CA HIS A 149 5.05 28.29 49.39
C HIS A 149 3.58 28.35 48.96
N GLY A 150 2.68 28.54 49.94
CA GLY A 150 1.24 28.53 49.72
C GLY A 150 0.75 29.44 48.59
N ASN A 151 -0.29 28.97 47.89
CA ASN A 151 -1.20 29.70 47.01
C ASN A 151 -0.60 30.88 46.21
N THR A 152 0.25 30.59 45.23
CA THR A 152 0.35 31.43 44.02
C THR A 152 0.59 30.54 42.81
N ILE A 153 -0.33 30.62 41.85
CA ILE A 153 -0.35 29.85 40.60
C ILE A 153 0.86 30.27 39.75
N ALA A 154 1.86 29.41 39.67
CA ALA A 154 2.91 29.48 38.67
C ALA A 154 3.20 28.06 38.17
N PHE A 155 3.06 27.87 36.87
CA PHE A 155 3.24 26.63 36.13
C PHE A 155 4.53 25.90 36.53
N ALA A 156 4.44 24.75 37.22
CA ALA A 156 5.55 23.80 37.39
C ALA A 156 4.96 22.46 37.87
N THR A 157 5.08 21.40 37.08
CA THR A 157 6.13 20.37 37.13
C THR A 157 5.76 19.24 38.09
N ILE A 158 5.42 18.09 37.50
CA ILE A 158 5.13 16.83 38.19
C ILE A 158 6.48 16.19 38.52
N GLU A 159 6.70 15.88 39.79
CA GLU A 159 7.93 15.29 40.35
C GLU A 159 7.85 13.72 40.35
N GLU A 160 8.90 12.96 40.62
CA GLU A 160 8.90 11.48 40.64
C GLU A 160 10.06 11.00 41.51
N GLN A 161 9.85 10.43 42.71
CA GLN A 161 10.94 9.93 43.58
C GLN A 161 10.47 8.79 44.53
N SER A 162 11.40 8.14 45.22
CA SER A 162 11.23 6.86 45.93
C SER A 162 12.27 6.75 47.07
N MET A 163 11.96 6.09 48.21
CA MET A 163 12.85 5.97 49.38
C MET A 163 13.77 4.73 49.39
N VAL A 164 14.90 4.78 50.16
CA VAL A 164 15.43 3.77 51.13
C VAL A 164 16.94 3.93 51.49
N VAL A 165 17.32 3.44 52.69
CA VAL A 165 18.48 3.69 53.57
C VAL A 165 19.68 2.70 53.44
N GLN A 166 20.89 3.17 53.81
CA GLN A 166 22.00 2.51 54.59
C GLN A 166 23.41 2.42 53.94
N ASP A 167 24.44 2.76 54.75
CA ASP A 167 25.87 2.83 54.42
C ASP A 167 26.43 1.53 53.83
N THR A 168 26.46 1.45 52.50
CA THR A 168 26.97 0.33 51.72
C THR A 168 28.40 0.59 51.22
N VAL A 169 29.29 -0.38 51.38
CA VAL A 169 30.65 -0.39 50.82
C VAL A 169 30.69 -1.09 49.47
N CYS A 170 31.62 -0.68 48.60
CA CYS A 170 31.78 -1.23 47.26
C CYS A 170 32.15 -2.71 47.31
N ALA A 171 31.29 -3.57 46.76
CA ALA A 171 31.46 -5.02 46.69
C ALA A 171 32.71 -5.46 45.92
N SER A 172 33.30 -4.58 45.08
CA SER A 172 34.46 -4.89 44.26
C SER A 172 35.79 -4.40 44.84
N CYS A 173 35.81 -3.27 45.58
CA CYS A 173 37.07 -2.64 46.00
C CYS A 173 37.08 -2.14 47.46
N GLY A 174 35.95 -2.25 48.18
CA GLY A 174 35.86 -1.89 49.60
C GLY A 174 35.78 -0.40 49.92
N MET A 175 35.90 0.50 48.92
CA MET A 175 35.66 1.94 49.12
C MET A 175 34.16 2.24 49.34
N PRO A 176 33.78 3.40 49.95
CA PRO A 176 32.38 3.78 50.09
C PRO A 176 31.65 3.70 48.73
N ALA A 177 30.51 3.01 48.68
CA ALA A 177 29.69 2.91 47.47
C ALA A 177 28.52 3.90 47.54
N ASP A 178 28.01 4.29 46.38
CA ASP A 178 26.73 5.00 46.34
C ASP A 178 25.64 4.09 46.92
N HIS A 179 24.92 4.62 47.90
CA HIS A 179 23.68 4.03 48.39
C HIS A 179 22.65 4.07 47.25
N PHE A 180 21.68 3.15 47.28
CA PHE A 180 20.62 2.96 46.27
C PHE A 180 20.86 1.96 45.13
N GLN A 181 21.71 0.93 45.28
CA GLN A 181 21.77 -0.16 44.28
C GLN A 181 21.89 -1.55 44.91
N ARG A 182 21.21 -2.55 44.29
CA ARG A 182 21.23 -3.97 44.71
C ARG A 182 22.66 -4.54 44.83
N THR A 183 23.60 -4.03 44.05
CA THR A 183 25.03 -4.32 44.18
C THR A 183 25.77 -3.01 44.46
N PRO A 184 26.28 -2.78 45.68
CA PRO A 184 26.94 -1.53 46.02
C PRO A 184 28.29 -1.47 45.30
N LEU A 185 28.46 -0.52 44.38
CA LEU A 185 29.72 -0.26 43.67
C LEU A 185 30.04 1.23 43.76
N CYS A 186 31.30 1.58 43.98
CA CYS A 186 31.75 2.98 43.88
C CYS A 186 31.76 3.45 42.42
N THR A 187 31.76 4.76 42.19
CA THR A 187 31.69 5.36 40.85
C THR A 187 32.73 4.81 39.87
N SER A 188 33.95 4.55 40.35
CA SER A 188 35.05 4.01 39.52
C SER A 188 34.83 2.55 39.11
N CYS A 189 34.51 1.66 40.07
CA CYS A 189 34.20 0.26 39.76
C CYS A 189 32.93 0.15 38.92
N ARG A 190 31.92 0.99 39.20
CA ARG A 190 30.70 1.08 38.41
C ARG A 190 31.00 1.50 36.97
N ALA A 191 31.88 2.48 36.76
CA ALA A 191 32.31 2.87 35.42
C ALA A 191 33.00 1.70 34.68
N GLN A 192 33.78 0.85 35.36
CA GLN A 192 34.36 -0.36 34.75
C GLN A 192 33.30 -1.40 34.36
N PHE A 193 32.26 -1.61 35.18
CA PHE A 193 31.17 -2.53 34.86
C PHE A 193 30.18 -1.98 33.82
N ILE A 194 29.97 -0.66 33.76
CA ILE A 194 29.12 0.02 32.78
C ILE A 194 29.84 0.14 31.42
N ALA A 195 31.15 0.38 31.44
CA ALA A 195 31.98 0.47 30.24
C ALA A 195 32.40 -0.92 29.75
N TYR A 196 31.45 -1.87 29.64
CA TYR A 196 31.71 -3.10 28.89
C TYR A 196 31.93 -2.67 27.43
N PRO A 197 33.18 -2.72 26.91
CA PRO A 197 33.42 -2.27 25.56
C PRO A 197 32.64 -3.21 24.65
N ILE A 198 31.61 -2.68 23.96
CA ILE A 198 30.84 -3.47 23.00
C ILE A 198 31.88 -4.17 22.10
N PRO A 199 31.93 -5.51 22.10
CA PRO A 199 32.89 -6.26 21.32
C PRO A 199 32.91 -5.75 19.89
N VAL A 200 34.09 -5.62 19.29
CA VAL A 200 34.24 -5.05 17.94
C VAL A 200 33.32 -5.74 16.93
N TRP A 201 33.07 -7.05 17.10
CA TRP A 201 32.15 -7.81 16.25
C TRP A 201 30.68 -7.35 16.36
N ILE A 202 30.19 -6.92 17.52
CA ILE A 202 28.82 -6.38 17.68
C ILE A 202 28.72 -5.00 17.03
N LYS A 203 29.74 -4.15 17.18
CA LYS A 203 29.78 -2.85 16.48
C LYS A 203 29.81 -3.05 14.96
N ALA A 204 30.61 -3.99 14.49
CA ALA A 204 30.65 -4.36 13.08
C ALA A 204 29.29 -4.88 12.59
N PHE A 205 28.64 -5.77 13.35
CA PHE A 205 27.31 -6.28 13.04
C PHE A 205 26.25 -5.17 12.98
N GLY A 206 26.23 -4.26 13.97
CA GLY A 206 25.34 -3.10 13.97
C GLY A 206 25.59 -2.16 12.78
N GLY A 207 26.85 -1.98 12.40
CA GLY A 207 27.23 -1.26 11.18
C GLY A 207 26.70 -1.92 9.91
N VAL A 208 26.83 -3.26 9.79
CA VAL A 208 26.28 -4.02 8.66
C VAL A 208 24.76 -3.90 8.59
N LEU A 209 24.06 -4.04 9.71
CA LEU A 209 22.60 -3.85 9.79
C LEU A 209 22.18 -2.44 9.38
N LEU A 210 22.90 -1.41 9.83
CA LEU A 210 22.65 -0.03 9.44
C LEU A 210 22.88 0.15 7.93
N CYS A 211 23.93 -0.43 7.36
CA CYS A 211 24.17 -0.40 5.92
C CYS A 211 23.04 -1.10 5.13
N ILE A 212 22.55 -2.26 5.58
CA ILE A 212 21.41 -2.95 4.96
C ILE A 212 20.14 -2.09 5.05
N LEU A 213 19.87 -1.47 6.20
CA LEU A 213 18.72 -0.59 6.38
C LEU A 213 18.80 0.63 5.46
N LEU A 214 19.95 1.29 5.39
CA LEU A 214 20.17 2.44 4.50
C LEU A 214 20.04 2.04 3.03
N PHE A 215 20.60 0.89 2.64
CA PHE A 215 20.42 0.34 1.30
C PHE A 215 18.95 0.05 0.99
N SER A 216 18.22 -0.60 1.90
CA SER A 216 16.78 -0.85 1.76
C SER A 216 15.98 0.45 1.63
N LEU A 217 16.26 1.46 2.46
CA LEU A 217 15.59 2.77 2.39
C LEU A 217 15.89 3.52 1.09
N SER A 218 17.10 3.38 0.54
CA SER A 218 17.48 3.99 -0.73
C SER A 218 16.79 3.34 -1.93
N THR A 219 16.50 2.04 -1.87
CA THR A 219 15.88 1.26 -2.96
C THR A 219 14.35 1.23 -2.87
N LEU A 220 13.78 1.45 -1.69
CA LEU A 220 12.33 1.39 -1.44
C LEU A 220 11.49 2.29 -2.38
N PRO A 221 11.84 3.57 -2.64
CA PRO A 221 11.04 4.41 -3.54
C PRO A 221 10.97 3.86 -4.96
N LYS A 222 12.10 3.34 -5.48
CA LYS A 222 12.17 2.68 -6.79
C LYS A 222 11.26 1.45 -6.80
N ASN A 223 11.39 0.56 -5.82
CA ASN A 223 10.60 -0.67 -5.74
C ASN A 223 9.09 -0.40 -5.65
N ILE A 224 8.67 0.62 -4.88
CA ILE A 224 7.26 1.05 -4.81
C ILE A 224 6.78 1.55 -6.17
N LYS A 225 7.58 2.39 -6.85
CA LYS A 225 7.24 2.90 -8.17
C LYS A 225 7.07 1.77 -9.19
N THR A 226 8.01 0.82 -9.24
CA THR A 226 7.93 -0.36 -10.10
C THR A 226 6.69 -1.20 -9.78
N GLY A 227 6.40 -1.45 -8.50
CA GLY A 227 5.19 -2.15 -8.09
C GLY A 227 3.89 -1.43 -8.48
N MET A 228 3.87 -0.09 -8.43
CA MET A 228 2.73 0.69 -8.92
C MET A 228 2.53 0.56 -10.43
N HIS A 229 3.60 0.63 -11.22
CA HIS A 229 3.53 0.40 -12.67
C HIS A 229 2.95 -0.99 -12.97
N TYR A 230 3.44 -2.03 -12.30
CA TYR A 230 2.91 -3.38 -12.45
C TYR A 230 1.40 -3.46 -12.16
N LYS A 231 0.94 -2.89 -11.03
CA LYS A 231 -0.49 -2.89 -10.68
C LYS A 231 -1.35 -2.05 -11.62
N ARG A 232 -0.82 -0.95 -12.17
CA ARG A 232 -1.51 -0.17 -13.21
C ARG A 232 -1.64 -0.97 -14.50
N GLY A 233 -0.60 -1.71 -14.90
CA GLY A 233 -0.62 -2.61 -16.04
C GLY A 233 -1.67 -3.71 -15.90
N GLU A 234 -1.73 -4.40 -14.75
CA GLU A 234 -2.76 -5.42 -14.49
C GLU A 234 -4.17 -4.84 -14.56
N LYS A 235 -4.37 -3.67 -13.94
CA LYS A 235 -5.66 -2.95 -14.01
C LYS A 235 -6.01 -2.61 -15.46
N ALA A 236 -5.06 -2.10 -16.24
CA ALA A 236 -5.27 -1.74 -17.63
C ALA A 236 -5.66 -2.96 -18.49
N ILE A 237 -5.03 -4.13 -18.29
CA ILE A 237 -5.45 -5.40 -18.92
C ILE A 237 -6.90 -5.74 -18.54
N SER A 238 -7.26 -5.66 -17.27
CA SER A 238 -8.63 -5.98 -16.81
C SER A 238 -9.69 -5.05 -17.43
N GLU A 239 -9.31 -3.81 -17.74
CA GLU A 239 -10.14 -2.81 -18.40
C GLU A 239 -10.06 -2.87 -19.93
N LYS A 240 -9.22 -3.76 -20.49
CA LYS A 240 -8.91 -3.92 -21.92
C LYS A 240 -8.25 -2.70 -22.56
N ASN A 241 -7.48 -1.96 -21.77
CA ASN A 241 -6.65 -0.82 -22.16
C ASN A 241 -5.22 -1.33 -22.41
N TYR A 242 -5.03 -2.10 -23.49
CA TYR A 242 -3.80 -2.85 -23.71
C TYR A 242 -2.61 -1.96 -24.09
N LEU A 243 -2.84 -0.79 -24.68
CA LEU A 243 -1.78 0.15 -25.01
C LEU A 243 -1.20 0.81 -23.75
N THR A 244 -2.07 1.15 -22.80
CA THR A 244 -1.67 1.57 -21.46
C THR A 244 -0.95 0.44 -20.73
N ALA A 245 -1.47 -0.79 -20.77
CA ALA A 245 -0.85 -1.93 -20.14
C ALA A 245 0.59 -2.18 -20.64
N GLU A 246 0.77 -2.19 -21.96
CA GLU A 246 2.07 -2.39 -22.60
C GLU A 246 3.12 -1.37 -22.10
N ARG A 247 2.76 -0.09 -22.04
CA ARG A 247 3.65 0.97 -21.50
C ARG A 247 3.99 0.77 -20.04
N GLU A 248 3.00 0.42 -19.22
CA GLU A 248 3.20 0.20 -17.79
C GLU A 248 4.15 -0.98 -17.56
N PHE A 249 4.02 -2.08 -18.30
CA PHE A 249 4.95 -3.22 -18.20
C PHE A 249 6.33 -2.93 -18.80
N GLN A 250 6.44 -2.12 -19.85
CA GLN A 250 7.72 -1.63 -20.34
C GLN A 250 8.46 -0.84 -19.24
N ASN A 251 7.78 0.07 -18.54
CA ASN A 251 8.38 0.81 -17.42
C ASN A 251 8.85 -0.13 -16.28
N VAL A 252 8.13 -1.23 -16.04
CA VAL A 252 8.56 -2.25 -15.05
C VAL A 252 9.86 -2.92 -15.51
N LEU A 253 9.93 -3.34 -16.77
CA LEU A 253 11.07 -4.08 -17.31
C LEU A 253 12.30 -3.21 -17.59
N GLU A 254 12.13 -1.89 -17.73
CA GLU A 254 13.27 -0.95 -17.73
C GLU A 254 14.00 -0.95 -16.39
N GLU A 255 13.25 -1.08 -15.29
CA GLU A 255 13.80 -1.04 -13.93
C GLU A 255 14.20 -2.43 -13.42
N GLU A 256 13.45 -3.47 -13.79
CA GLU A 256 13.61 -4.87 -13.39
C GLU A 256 13.52 -5.80 -14.62
N PRO A 257 14.56 -5.87 -15.46
CA PRO A 257 14.51 -6.61 -16.73
C PRO A 257 14.19 -8.08 -16.55
N ASP A 258 14.66 -8.72 -15.48
CA ASP A 258 14.50 -10.15 -15.25
C ASP A 258 13.14 -10.53 -14.64
N TYR A 259 12.22 -9.57 -14.45
CA TYR A 259 10.90 -9.85 -13.89
C TYR A 259 9.99 -10.55 -14.93
N LEU A 260 9.92 -11.89 -14.83
CA LEU A 260 9.26 -12.74 -15.81
C LEU A 260 7.74 -12.51 -15.91
N ASP A 261 7.03 -12.25 -14.81
CA ASP A 261 5.58 -12.03 -14.86
C ASP A 261 5.25 -10.77 -15.65
N ALA A 262 5.97 -9.66 -15.39
CA ALA A 262 5.80 -8.42 -16.14
C ALA A 262 6.08 -8.62 -17.63
N ARG A 263 7.05 -9.48 -17.96
CA ARG A 263 7.39 -9.85 -19.33
C ARG A 263 6.30 -10.71 -20.00
N CYS A 264 5.67 -11.63 -19.26
CA CYS A 264 4.51 -12.38 -19.75
C CYS A 264 3.31 -11.45 -20.00
N GLN A 265 3.06 -10.51 -19.09
CA GLN A 265 2.00 -9.53 -19.24
C GLN A 265 2.26 -8.57 -20.41
N LEU A 266 3.51 -8.17 -20.64
CA LEU A 266 3.91 -7.41 -21.82
C LEU A 266 3.59 -8.16 -23.11
N LEU A 267 3.90 -9.47 -23.18
CA LEU A 267 3.56 -10.30 -24.34
C LEU A 267 2.05 -10.34 -24.59
N ILE A 268 1.25 -10.51 -23.53
CA ILE A 268 -0.22 -10.46 -23.62
C ILE A 268 -0.67 -9.12 -24.18
N ALA A 269 -0.18 -8.00 -23.63
CA ALA A 269 -0.55 -6.68 -24.07
C ALA A 269 -0.17 -6.40 -25.53
N SER A 270 1.07 -6.74 -25.92
CA SER A 270 1.56 -6.54 -27.29
C SER A 270 0.77 -7.38 -28.31
N PHE A 271 0.33 -8.59 -27.94
CA PHE A 271 -0.56 -9.40 -28.79
C PHE A 271 -1.87 -8.66 -29.10
N HIS A 272 -2.54 -8.14 -28.07
CA HIS A 272 -3.81 -7.42 -28.21
C HIS A 272 -3.67 -6.05 -28.89
N ASN A 273 -2.49 -5.44 -28.83
CA ASN A 273 -2.16 -4.23 -29.60
C ASN A 273 -1.71 -4.54 -31.03
N THR A 274 -1.57 -5.82 -31.39
CA THR A 274 -1.00 -6.28 -32.65
C THR A 274 0.43 -5.80 -32.91
N ASP A 275 1.16 -5.44 -31.84
CA ASP A 275 2.58 -5.15 -31.90
C ASP A 275 3.37 -6.46 -31.97
N MET A 276 3.44 -7.00 -33.19
CA MET A 276 4.12 -8.26 -33.48
C MET A 276 5.63 -8.17 -33.23
N SER A 277 6.22 -6.97 -33.34
CA SER A 277 7.64 -6.75 -33.07
C SER A 277 7.96 -6.99 -31.59
N VAL A 278 7.23 -6.31 -30.70
CA VAL A 278 7.35 -6.50 -29.26
C VAL A 278 6.93 -7.90 -28.86
N PHE A 279 5.84 -8.43 -29.44
CA PHE A 279 5.35 -9.77 -29.15
C PHE A 279 6.40 -10.85 -29.40
N PHE A 280 6.97 -10.93 -30.61
CA PHE A 280 7.92 -11.99 -30.95
C PHE A 280 9.25 -11.84 -30.20
N LYS A 281 9.75 -10.60 -30.04
CA LYS A 281 10.94 -10.33 -29.22
C LYS A 281 10.74 -10.77 -27.77
N THR A 282 9.57 -10.47 -27.21
CA THR A 282 9.23 -10.84 -25.83
C THR A 282 9.07 -12.35 -25.69
N SER A 283 8.38 -13.00 -26.65
CA SER A 283 8.21 -14.45 -26.70
C SER A 283 9.53 -15.20 -26.76
N GLU A 284 10.47 -14.74 -27.60
CA GLU A 284 11.82 -15.32 -27.68
C GLU A 284 12.54 -15.23 -26.33
N SER A 285 12.43 -14.07 -25.68
CA SER A 285 13.12 -13.81 -24.42
C SER A 285 12.57 -14.60 -23.21
N LEU A 286 11.34 -15.10 -23.33
CA LEU A 286 10.69 -16.01 -22.37
C LEU A 286 10.98 -17.49 -22.67
N SER A 287 11.59 -17.80 -23.82
CA SER A 287 11.88 -19.17 -24.21
C SER A 287 12.79 -19.85 -23.19
N ASN A 288 12.43 -21.06 -22.78
CA ASN A 288 13.13 -21.87 -21.77
C ASN A 288 13.20 -21.24 -20.36
N LYS A 289 12.41 -20.20 -20.07
CA LYS A 289 12.27 -19.66 -18.72
C LYS A 289 11.17 -20.40 -17.97
N GLN A 290 11.43 -20.72 -16.71
CA GLN A 290 10.41 -21.25 -15.81
C GLN A 290 9.58 -20.08 -15.26
N ILE A 291 8.27 -20.14 -15.45
CA ILE A 291 7.30 -19.14 -14.99
C ILE A 291 6.47 -19.81 -13.90
N ASP A 292 6.48 -19.24 -12.70
CA ASP A 292 5.86 -19.86 -11.51
C ASP A 292 4.34 -19.67 -11.48
N ASP A 293 3.83 -18.56 -12.03
CA ASP A 293 2.39 -18.33 -12.17
C ASP A 293 1.83 -19.17 -13.33
N GLU A 294 1.28 -20.35 -12.98
CA GLU A 294 0.70 -21.30 -13.94
C GLU A 294 -0.47 -20.70 -14.75
N ALA A 295 -1.28 -19.84 -14.15
CA ALA A 295 -2.44 -19.24 -14.81
C ALA A 295 -1.98 -18.21 -15.86
N LEU A 296 -1.03 -17.37 -15.49
CA LEU A 296 -0.39 -16.42 -16.40
C LEU A 296 0.32 -17.15 -17.53
N PHE A 297 1.09 -18.20 -17.22
CA PHE A 297 1.77 -19.02 -18.21
C PHE A 297 0.79 -19.65 -19.20
N SER A 298 -0.30 -20.24 -18.72
CA SER A 298 -1.34 -20.85 -19.55
C SER A 298 -1.98 -19.82 -20.50
N ASN A 299 -2.35 -18.65 -19.99
CA ASN A 299 -2.93 -17.57 -20.78
C ASN A 299 -1.96 -17.10 -21.89
N MET A 300 -0.70 -16.83 -21.52
CA MET A 300 0.36 -16.45 -22.46
C MET A 300 0.53 -17.52 -23.56
N GLN A 301 0.60 -18.81 -23.21
CA GLN A 301 0.74 -19.91 -24.18
C GLN A 301 -0.44 -20.00 -25.15
N GLN A 302 -1.67 -19.74 -24.69
CA GLN A 302 -2.83 -19.70 -25.58
C GLN A 302 -2.69 -18.60 -26.64
N LEU A 303 -2.18 -17.42 -26.26
CA LEU A 303 -1.93 -16.33 -27.21
C LEU A 303 -0.78 -16.62 -28.16
N VAL A 304 0.30 -17.26 -27.70
CA VAL A 304 1.39 -17.74 -28.57
C VAL A 304 0.84 -18.71 -29.62
N ASN A 305 0.02 -19.67 -29.22
CA ASN A 305 -0.61 -20.61 -30.14
C ASN A 305 -1.58 -19.90 -31.12
N ARG A 306 -2.30 -18.88 -30.66
CA ARG A 306 -3.17 -18.05 -31.51
C ARG A 306 -2.37 -17.22 -32.51
N ALA A 307 -1.22 -16.68 -32.13
CA ALA A 307 -0.36 -15.87 -32.99
C ALA A 307 0.12 -16.62 -34.23
N ILE A 308 0.29 -17.95 -34.15
CA ILE A 308 0.66 -18.81 -35.29
C ILE A 308 -0.34 -18.67 -36.45
N THR A 309 -1.62 -18.40 -36.17
CA THR A 309 -2.65 -18.24 -37.22
C THR A 309 -2.48 -16.97 -38.06
N TYR A 310 -1.69 -16.01 -37.58
CA TYR A 310 -1.35 -14.76 -38.28
C TYR A 310 -0.04 -14.87 -39.08
N LEU A 311 0.62 -16.02 -39.04
CA LEU A 311 1.85 -16.30 -39.78
C LEU A 311 1.57 -17.25 -40.97
N PRO A 312 2.35 -17.15 -42.05
CA PRO A 312 2.26 -18.11 -43.13
C PRO A 312 2.63 -19.51 -42.65
N LYS A 313 1.79 -20.51 -42.92
CA LYS A 313 2.15 -21.92 -42.74
C LYS A 313 3.31 -22.31 -43.66
N ASP A 314 4.07 -23.33 -43.30
CA ASP A 314 5.19 -23.84 -44.12
C ASP A 314 4.79 -24.12 -45.58
N SER A 315 3.58 -24.67 -45.76
CA SER A 315 2.98 -24.93 -47.08
C SER A 315 2.79 -23.65 -47.92
N PHE A 316 2.51 -22.51 -47.29
CA PHE A 316 2.43 -21.22 -47.98
C PHE A 316 3.78 -20.49 -48.02
N ALA A 317 4.61 -20.63 -46.98
CA ALA A 317 5.93 -20.02 -46.90
C ALA A 317 6.85 -20.49 -48.05
N SER A 318 6.77 -21.77 -48.42
CA SER A 318 7.48 -22.31 -49.60
C SER A 318 7.06 -21.64 -50.92
N ILE A 319 5.79 -21.24 -51.05
CA ILE A 319 5.32 -20.45 -52.20
C ILE A 319 5.89 -19.05 -52.15
N MET A 320 5.88 -18.40 -50.97
CA MET A 320 6.42 -17.05 -50.78
C MET A 320 7.91 -16.95 -51.11
N GLN A 321 8.70 -18.03 -51.00
CA GLN A 321 10.10 -18.04 -51.43
C GLN A 321 10.28 -17.69 -52.91
N GLN A 322 9.32 -18.05 -53.76
CA GLN A 322 9.33 -17.71 -55.20
C GLN A 322 9.11 -16.20 -55.45
N TYR A 323 8.66 -15.47 -54.43
CA TYR A 323 8.33 -14.05 -54.46
C TYR A 323 9.20 -13.27 -53.46
N ASN A 324 10.44 -13.71 -53.22
CA ASN A 324 11.40 -13.08 -52.32
C ASN A 324 10.86 -12.85 -50.90
N MET A 325 10.00 -13.77 -50.41
CA MET A 325 9.29 -13.65 -49.14
C MET A 325 8.37 -12.41 -49.04
N GLN A 326 8.12 -11.71 -50.14
CA GLN A 326 7.21 -10.57 -50.21
C GLN A 326 5.79 -11.05 -50.46
N VAL A 327 5.01 -11.08 -49.40
CA VAL A 327 3.63 -11.54 -49.39
C VAL A 327 2.70 -10.70 -50.29
N ASP A 328 2.97 -9.40 -50.45
CA ASP A 328 2.22 -8.49 -51.34
C ASP A 328 2.51 -8.76 -52.83
N SER A 329 3.63 -9.43 -53.13
CA SER A 329 4.03 -9.78 -54.49
C SER A 329 3.41 -11.08 -55.00
N VAL A 330 2.70 -11.82 -54.14
CA VAL A 330 2.06 -13.11 -54.49
C VAL A 330 0.76 -12.85 -55.27
N PRO A 331 0.62 -13.33 -56.53
CA PRO A 331 -0.56 -13.07 -57.34
C PRO A 331 -1.84 -13.75 -56.83
N GLU A 332 -3.00 -13.15 -57.12
CA GLU A 332 -4.32 -13.68 -56.75
C GLU A 332 -4.53 -15.15 -57.16
N VAL A 333 -4.11 -15.52 -58.38
CA VAL A 333 -4.29 -16.89 -58.91
C VAL A 333 -3.57 -17.94 -58.05
N VAL A 334 -2.47 -17.56 -57.41
CA VAL A 334 -1.71 -18.44 -56.52
C VAL A 334 -2.50 -18.67 -55.22
N TYR A 335 -3.07 -17.62 -54.63
CA TYR A 335 -3.94 -17.76 -53.47
C TYR A 335 -5.16 -18.64 -53.75
N ARG A 336 -5.83 -18.46 -54.90
CA ARG A 336 -6.98 -19.30 -55.29
C ARG A 336 -6.62 -20.77 -55.38
N ARG A 337 -5.51 -21.09 -56.04
CA ARG A 337 -5.01 -22.47 -56.18
C ARG A 337 -4.64 -23.06 -54.82
N TYR A 338 -3.95 -22.28 -53.99
CA TYR A 338 -3.53 -22.72 -52.66
C TYR A 338 -4.73 -23.01 -51.75
N LEU A 339 -5.68 -22.07 -51.65
CA LEU A 339 -6.85 -22.20 -50.78
C LEU A 339 -7.83 -23.30 -51.23
N ALA A 340 -7.79 -23.73 -52.49
CA ALA A 340 -8.51 -24.92 -52.95
C ALA A 340 -8.00 -26.20 -52.26
N SER A 341 -6.70 -26.28 -51.99
CA SER A 341 -6.08 -27.41 -51.28
C SER A 341 -6.04 -27.20 -49.76
N PHE A 342 -6.00 -25.94 -49.30
CA PHE A 342 -5.86 -25.58 -47.88
C PHE A 342 -6.95 -24.58 -47.43
N PRO A 343 -8.24 -24.97 -47.42
CA PRO A 343 -9.36 -24.06 -47.14
C PRO A 343 -9.45 -23.55 -45.69
N ASN A 344 -8.55 -24.02 -44.81
CA ASN A 344 -8.45 -23.67 -43.40
C ASN A 344 -7.18 -22.86 -43.08
N ASP A 345 -6.48 -22.34 -44.08
CA ASP A 345 -5.34 -21.45 -43.87
C ASP A 345 -5.84 -20.01 -43.68
N TYR A 346 -5.89 -19.55 -42.42
CA TYR A 346 -6.46 -18.24 -42.07
C TYR A 346 -5.61 -17.09 -42.59
N PHE A 347 -4.27 -17.22 -42.50
CA PHE A 347 -3.36 -16.25 -43.07
C PHE A 347 -3.61 -16.09 -44.56
N ALA A 348 -3.54 -17.17 -45.34
CA ALA A 348 -3.73 -17.10 -46.79
C ALA A 348 -5.13 -16.60 -47.17
N ALA A 349 -6.18 -17.01 -46.45
CA ALA A 349 -7.56 -16.56 -46.70
C ALA A 349 -7.73 -15.06 -46.42
N PHE A 350 -7.17 -14.55 -45.32
CA PHE A 350 -7.18 -13.12 -45.00
C PHE A 350 -6.42 -12.31 -46.06
N ARG A 351 -5.21 -12.75 -46.44
CA ARG A 351 -4.41 -12.10 -47.49
C ARG A 351 -5.14 -12.07 -48.84
N PHE A 352 -5.75 -13.18 -49.21
CA PHE A 352 -6.55 -13.28 -50.44
C PHE A 352 -7.75 -12.33 -50.42
N ALA A 353 -8.48 -12.24 -49.30
CA ALA A 353 -9.57 -11.29 -49.16
C ALA A 353 -9.11 -9.83 -49.23
N GLY A 354 -7.90 -9.52 -48.74
CA GLY A 354 -7.26 -8.21 -48.91
C GLY A 354 -7.09 -7.84 -50.38
N ILE A 355 -6.51 -8.74 -51.17
CA ILE A 355 -6.34 -8.54 -52.63
C ILE A 355 -7.68 -8.28 -53.33
N LEU A 356 -8.70 -9.07 -53.00
CA LEU A 356 -10.05 -8.88 -53.56
C LEU A 356 -10.64 -7.52 -53.16
N THR A 357 -10.36 -7.05 -51.94
CA THR A 357 -10.82 -5.75 -51.44
C THR A 357 -10.15 -4.61 -52.19
N ASP A 358 -8.84 -4.70 -52.44
CA ASP A 358 -8.09 -3.68 -53.19
C ASP A 358 -8.54 -3.58 -54.66
N GLN A 359 -9.10 -4.66 -55.21
CA GLN A 359 -9.73 -4.71 -56.53
C GLN A 359 -11.22 -4.31 -56.52
N ASP A 360 -11.75 -3.78 -55.41
CA ASP A 360 -13.17 -3.43 -55.21
C ASP A 360 -14.15 -4.63 -55.37
N ARG A 361 -13.66 -5.88 -55.28
CA ARG A 361 -14.46 -7.11 -55.38
C ARG A 361 -15.04 -7.51 -54.02
N TYR A 362 -15.78 -6.58 -53.43
CA TYR A 362 -16.26 -6.69 -52.05
C TYR A 362 -17.11 -7.93 -51.78
N ARG A 363 -17.94 -8.39 -52.73
CA ARG A 363 -18.78 -9.58 -52.54
C ARG A 363 -17.96 -10.86 -52.38
N GLU A 364 -16.93 -11.04 -53.20
CA GLU A 364 -16.04 -12.20 -53.11
C GLU A 364 -15.20 -12.14 -51.82
N ALA A 365 -14.65 -10.97 -51.50
CA ALA A 365 -13.95 -10.75 -50.24
C ALA A 365 -14.84 -11.06 -49.03
N ASP A 366 -16.11 -10.65 -49.05
CA ASP A 366 -17.05 -10.86 -47.94
C ASP A 366 -17.33 -12.35 -47.75
N SER A 367 -17.46 -13.12 -48.84
CA SER A 367 -17.60 -14.58 -48.79
C SER A 367 -16.40 -15.26 -48.13
N VAL A 368 -15.17 -14.89 -48.52
CA VAL A 368 -13.94 -15.46 -47.95
C VAL A 368 -13.85 -15.13 -46.46
N ILE A 369 -14.11 -13.88 -46.09
CA ILE A 369 -14.04 -13.45 -44.68
C ILE A 369 -15.15 -14.05 -43.82
N ASN A 370 -16.37 -14.24 -44.35
CA ASN A 370 -17.43 -14.93 -43.60
C ASN A 370 -17.05 -16.39 -43.29
N GLN A 371 -16.40 -17.07 -44.24
CA GLN A 371 -15.91 -18.44 -44.01
C GLN A 371 -14.81 -18.48 -42.94
N LEU A 372 -13.93 -17.47 -42.93
CA LEU A 372 -12.88 -17.33 -41.91
C LEU A 372 -13.50 -17.06 -40.53
N LEU A 373 -14.34 -16.02 -40.41
CA LEU A 373 -14.99 -15.63 -39.16
C LEU A 373 -15.97 -16.69 -38.62
N GLY A 374 -16.52 -17.54 -39.49
CA GLY A 374 -17.32 -18.69 -39.06
C GLY A 374 -16.52 -19.74 -38.29
N LYS A 375 -15.18 -19.75 -38.44
CA LYS A 375 -14.27 -20.66 -37.72
C LYS A 375 -13.52 -19.96 -36.58
N ASP A 376 -13.16 -18.68 -36.78
CA ASP A 376 -12.55 -17.84 -35.77
C ASP A 376 -13.26 -16.47 -35.71
N PRO A 377 -14.32 -16.34 -34.90
CA PRO A 377 -15.12 -15.12 -34.82
C PRO A 377 -14.35 -13.88 -34.34
N GLU A 378 -13.20 -14.10 -33.69
CA GLU A 378 -12.36 -13.05 -33.10
C GLU A 378 -11.08 -12.82 -33.93
N TYR A 379 -11.01 -13.31 -35.17
CA TYR A 379 -9.84 -13.10 -36.02
C TYR A 379 -9.72 -11.61 -36.38
N TYR A 380 -8.73 -10.95 -35.80
CA TYR A 380 -8.59 -9.50 -35.78
C TYR A 380 -8.56 -8.89 -37.19
N GLY A 381 -7.69 -9.40 -38.06
CA GLY A 381 -7.53 -8.86 -39.41
C GLY A 381 -8.82 -8.93 -40.24
N ALA A 382 -9.62 -9.98 -40.03
CA ALA A 382 -10.89 -10.16 -40.72
C ALA A 382 -11.95 -9.15 -40.26
N LEU A 383 -12.01 -8.86 -38.96
CA LEU A 383 -12.90 -7.83 -38.40
C LEU A 383 -12.51 -6.43 -38.89
N VAL A 384 -11.21 -6.11 -38.92
CA VAL A 384 -10.70 -4.83 -39.48
C VAL A 384 -11.07 -4.71 -40.96
N LEU A 385 -10.84 -5.77 -41.75
CA LEU A 385 -11.17 -5.77 -43.17
C LEU A 385 -12.68 -5.61 -43.40
N LYS A 386 -13.51 -6.28 -42.59
CA LYS A 386 -14.98 -6.10 -42.61
C LYS A 386 -15.38 -4.65 -42.33
N ALA A 387 -14.86 -4.05 -41.26
CA ALA A 387 -15.14 -2.66 -40.93
C ALA A 387 -14.81 -1.72 -42.12
N SER A 388 -13.67 -1.96 -42.77
CA SER A 388 -13.22 -1.21 -43.94
C SER A 388 -14.12 -1.42 -45.16
N MET A 389 -14.37 -2.67 -45.54
CA MET A 389 -15.20 -3.02 -46.70
C MET A 389 -16.64 -2.49 -46.56
N LYS A 390 -17.22 -2.58 -45.36
CA LYS A 390 -18.58 -2.07 -45.09
C LYS A 390 -18.63 -0.55 -45.19
N ARG A 391 -17.60 0.13 -44.69
CA ARG A 391 -17.44 1.59 -44.85
C ARG A 391 -17.34 2.01 -46.32
N GLU A 392 -16.52 1.34 -47.11
CA GLU A 392 -16.36 1.70 -48.54
C GLU A 392 -17.64 1.47 -49.34
N GLN A 393 -18.46 0.48 -48.97
CA GLN A 393 -19.78 0.23 -49.55
C GLN A 393 -20.90 1.12 -48.98
N MET A 394 -20.58 2.13 -48.16
CA MET A 394 -21.55 2.99 -47.47
C MET A 394 -22.53 2.24 -46.55
N GLN A 395 -22.19 1.03 -46.11
CA GLN A 395 -22.93 0.26 -45.09
C GLN A 395 -22.46 0.68 -43.69
N ILE A 396 -22.78 1.91 -43.31
CA ILE A 396 -22.21 2.60 -42.12
C ILE A 396 -22.49 1.83 -40.82
N ASP A 397 -23.73 1.40 -40.58
CA ASP A 397 -24.07 0.66 -39.36
C ASP A 397 -23.31 -0.66 -39.24
N SER A 398 -23.14 -1.36 -40.37
CA SER A 398 -22.32 -2.59 -40.39
C SER A 398 -20.85 -2.29 -40.14
N SER A 399 -20.33 -1.16 -40.62
CA SER A 399 -18.95 -0.74 -40.30
C SER A 399 -18.78 -0.53 -38.79
N TYR A 400 -19.70 0.21 -38.16
CA TYR A 400 -19.69 0.41 -36.72
C TYR A 400 -19.80 -0.89 -35.93
N TYR A 401 -20.65 -1.82 -36.35
CA TYR A 401 -20.76 -3.12 -35.70
C TYR A 401 -19.41 -3.84 -35.55
N TYR A 402 -18.61 -3.92 -36.62
CA TYR A 402 -17.30 -4.57 -36.56
C TYR A 402 -16.27 -3.75 -35.79
N ILE A 403 -16.34 -2.41 -35.85
CA ILE A 403 -15.47 -1.53 -35.06
C ILE A 403 -15.75 -1.70 -33.56
N ASP A 404 -17.01 -1.68 -33.16
CA ASP A 404 -17.40 -1.85 -31.76
C ASP A 404 -17.05 -3.25 -31.25
N HIS A 405 -17.06 -4.27 -32.14
CA HIS A 405 -16.59 -5.60 -31.79
C HIS A 405 -15.08 -5.60 -31.47
N LEU A 406 -14.26 -4.93 -32.27
CA LEU A 406 -12.82 -4.74 -32.00
C LEU A 406 -12.60 -3.95 -30.70
N LEU A 407 -13.31 -2.84 -30.50
CA LEU A 407 -13.17 -1.99 -29.32
C LEU A 407 -13.65 -2.65 -28.02
N LYS A 408 -14.54 -3.63 -28.12
CA LYS A 408 -14.94 -4.49 -27.00
C LYS A 408 -13.82 -5.45 -26.60
N ALA A 409 -12.96 -5.84 -27.54
CA ALA A 409 -11.80 -6.69 -27.29
C ALA A 409 -10.59 -5.87 -26.80
N ASN A 410 -10.35 -4.68 -27.36
CA ASN A 410 -9.31 -3.75 -26.93
C ASN A 410 -9.82 -2.31 -27.09
N ARG A 411 -10.04 -1.60 -25.97
CA ARG A 411 -10.62 -0.25 -25.97
C ARG A 411 -9.69 0.81 -26.55
N GLU A 412 -8.40 0.52 -26.53
CA GLU A 412 -7.34 1.40 -27.04
C GLU A 412 -6.83 0.92 -28.40
N ASP A 413 -7.57 0.06 -29.10
CA ASP A 413 -7.24 -0.39 -30.45
C ASP A 413 -7.21 0.78 -31.43
N VAL A 414 -5.99 1.20 -31.76
CA VAL A 414 -5.71 2.36 -32.60
C VAL A 414 -6.22 2.17 -34.02
N THR A 415 -6.20 0.95 -34.54
CA THR A 415 -6.69 0.64 -35.88
C THR A 415 -8.21 0.71 -35.93
N ALA A 416 -8.91 0.16 -34.93
CA ALA A 416 -10.36 0.24 -34.82
C ALA A 416 -10.82 1.70 -34.62
N LEU A 417 -10.18 2.45 -33.73
CA LEU A 417 -10.48 3.88 -33.53
C LEU A 417 -10.19 4.71 -34.79
N SER A 418 -9.11 4.42 -35.52
CA SER A 418 -8.80 5.09 -36.80
C SER A 418 -9.79 4.71 -37.90
N SER A 419 -10.27 3.46 -37.91
CA SER A 419 -11.35 3.03 -38.80
C SER A 419 -12.64 3.80 -38.49
N LYS A 420 -12.95 4.03 -37.20
CA LYS A 420 -14.05 4.88 -36.72
C LYS A 420 -13.93 6.31 -37.19
N VAL A 421 -12.74 6.91 -37.16
CA VAL A 421 -12.47 8.23 -37.75
C VAL A 421 -12.88 8.24 -39.22
N ARG A 422 -12.41 7.28 -40.02
CA ARG A 422 -12.76 7.22 -41.46
C ARG A 422 -14.25 7.02 -41.69
N THR A 423 -14.93 6.25 -40.84
CA THR A 423 -16.39 6.07 -40.91
C THR A 423 -17.14 7.37 -40.59
N LEU A 424 -16.74 8.10 -39.54
CA LEU A 424 -17.28 9.43 -39.24
C LEU A 424 -17.09 10.42 -40.40
N LEU A 425 -15.93 10.36 -41.08
CA LEU A 425 -15.68 11.18 -42.26
C LEU A 425 -16.60 10.80 -43.43
N LYS A 426 -17.00 9.53 -43.61
CA LYS A 426 -17.99 9.15 -44.63
C LYS A 426 -19.38 9.73 -44.31
N GLU A 427 -19.71 9.84 -43.03
CA GLU A 427 -20.95 10.46 -42.53
C GLU A 427 -20.93 12.00 -42.52
N LYS A 428 -19.83 12.64 -42.94
CA LYS A 428 -19.62 14.10 -42.87
C LYS A 428 -19.63 14.66 -41.42
N LYS A 429 -19.32 13.83 -40.42
CA LYS A 429 -19.17 14.22 -39.00
C LYS A 429 -17.74 14.68 -38.71
N ASP A 430 -17.32 15.75 -39.37
CA ASP A 430 -15.90 16.10 -39.53
C ASP A 430 -15.23 16.56 -38.24
N ASP A 431 -15.96 17.27 -37.37
CA ASP A 431 -15.44 17.70 -36.06
C ASP A 431 -15.20 16.51 -35.13
N ALA A 432 -16.15 15.57 -35.06
CA ALA A 432 -16.01 14.35 -34.28
C ALA A 432 -14.85 13.49 -34.80
N ALA A 433 -14.72 13.38 -36.12
CA ALA A 433 -13.63 12.65 -36.75
C ALA A 433 -12.27 13.27 -36.43
N LEU A 434 -12.12 14.60 -36.55
CA LEU A 434 -10.86 15.28 -36.24
C LEU A 434 -10.47 15.14 -34.77
N ASN A 435 -11.42 15.35 -33.86
CA ASN A 435 -11.17 15.20 -32.43
C ASN A 435 -10.69 13.79 -32.08
N LEU A 436 -11.33 12.76 -32.64
CA LEU A 436 -10.92 11.37 -32.43
C LEU A 436 -9.56 11.08 -33.08
N ALA A 437 -9.29 11.60 -34.28
CA ALA A 437 -8.01 11.40 -34.97
C ALA A 437 -6.82 12.00 -34.21
N LEU A 438 -7.01 13.16 -33.58
CA LEU A 438 -6.01 13.78 -32.70
C LEU A 438 -5.75 12.92 -31.47
N GLN A 439 -6.79 12.34 -30.87
CA GLN A 439 -6.66 11.43 -29.74
C GLN A 439 -5.89 10.15 -30.13
N THR A 440 -6.27 9.49 -31.23
CA THR A 440 -5.63 8.23 -31.64
C THR A 440 -4.16 8.39 -32.00
N THR A 441 -3.80 9.49 -32.66
CA THR A 441 -2.40 9.77 -33.03
C THR A 441 -1.54 10.15 -31.83
N ALA A 442 -2.13 10.74 -30.79
CA ALA A 442 -1.46 10.95 -29.50
C ALA A 442 -1.31 9.66 -28.69
N MET A 443 -2.21 8.70 -28.88
CA MET A 443 -2.21 7.42 -28.15
C MET A 443 -1.05 6.53 -28.54
N ASN A 444 -0.70 6.34 -29.81
CA ASN A 444 0.33 5.36 -30.21
C ASN A 444 1.20 5.94 -31.32
N ASN A 445 2.41 6.41 -30.98
CA ASN A 445 3.59 6.76 -31.79
C ASN A 445 3.40 7.08 -33.30
N ALA A 446 2.25 7.61 -33.69
CA ALA A 446 1.87 7.93 -35.04
C ALA A 446 2.00 6.79 -36.07
N GLU A 447 1.38 5.63 -35.83
CA GLU A 447 1.25 4.56 -36.85
C GLU A 447 0.65 5.09 -38.16
N SER A 448 1.12 4.57 -39.29
CA SER A 448 0.82 5.10 -40.63
C SER A 448 -0.67 5.17 -40.93
N TYR A 449 -1.47 4.17 -40.50
CA TYR A 449 -2.93 4.15 -40.70
C TYR A 449 -3.67 5.24 -39.90
N SER A 450 -3.23 5.51 -38.67
CA SER A 450 -3.79 6.56 -37.82
C SER A 450 -3.45 7.96 -38.35
N LEU A 451 -2.19 8.16 -38.77
CA LEU A 451 -1.75 9.38 -39.44
C LEU A 451 -2.54 9.65 -40.72
N ALA A 452 -2.77 8.62 -41.55
CA ALA A 452 -3.59 8.79 -42.74
C ALA A 452 -5.03 9.20 -42.41
N SER A 453 -5.60 8.66 -41.33
CA SER A 453 -6.93 9.04 -40.88
C SER A 453 -6.97 10.50 -40.40
N LEU A 454 -5.92 10.96 -39.72
CA LEU A 454 -5.74 12.37 -39.33
C LEU A 454 -5.55 13.29 -40.54
N ALA A 455 -4.74 12.91 -41.53
CA ALA A 455 -4.57 13.67 -42.77
C ALA A 455 -5.91 13.85 -43.50
N LEU A 456 -6.71 12.80 -43.60
CA LEU A 456 -8.05 12.88 -44.17
C LEU A 456 -8.97 13.79 -43.35
N ALA A 457 -8.93 13.71 -42.02
CA ALA A 457 -9.73 14.59 -41.16
C ALA A 457 -9.37 16.07 -41.36
N TYR A 458 -8.08 16.40 -41.41
CA TYR A 458 -7.62 17.75 -41.74
C TYR A 458 -8.04 18.19 -43.15
N HIS A 459 -7.95 17.30 -44.14
CA HIS A 459 -8.41 17.58 -45.50
C HIS A 459 -9.88 17.98 -45.52
N PHE A 460 -10.77 17.21 -44.89
CA PHE A 460 -12.20 17.51 -44.88
C PHE A 460 -12.57 18.72 -44.00
N LYS A 461 -11.73 19.05 -43.01
CA LYS A 461 -11.83 20.30 -42.23
C LYS A 461 -11.18 21.51 -42.92
N ASN A 462 -10.67 21.36 -44.14
CA ASN A 462 -9.97 22.39 -44.89
C ASN A 462 -8.73 22.96 -44.17
N ASN A 463 -8.13 22.20 -43.24
CA ASN A 463 -6.87 22.55 -42.59
C ASN A 463 -5.70 21.98 -43.42
N LEU A 464 -5.38 22.65 -44.52
CA LEU A 464 -4.42 22.13 -45.51
C LEU A 464 -2.98 22.14 -44.97
N GLN A 465 -2.64 23.10 -44.12
CA GLN A 465 -1.29 23.22 -43.57
C GLN A 465 -0.95 22.02 -42.67
N ASP A 466 -1.83 21.65 -41.74
CA ASP A 466 -1.57 20.52 -40.86
C ASP A 466 -1.76 19.18 -41.57
N ARG A 467 -2.68 19.10 -42.55
CA ARG A 467 -2.76 17.96 -43.47
C ARG A 467 -1.41 17.69 -44.14
N ASP A 468 -0.79 18.70 -44.74
CA ASP A 468 0.43 18.53 -45.53
C ASP A 468 1.63 18.16 -44.64
N LYS A 469 1.70 18.70 -43.41
CA LYS A 469 2.66 18.24 -42.40
C LYS A 469 2.50 16.76 -42.07
N VAL A 470 1.27 16.29 -41.90
CA VAL A 470 0.99 14.87 -41.62
C VAL A 470 1.34 13.99 -42.82
N ILE A 471 0.98 14.41 -44.04
CA ILE A 471 1.34 13.68 -45.27
C ILE A 471 2.87 13.57 -45.42
N GLN A 472 3.61 14.64 -45.14
CA GLN A 472 5.07 14.62 -45.15
C GLN A 472 5.63 13.63 -44.11
N LYS A 473 5.03 13.56 -42.92
CA LYS A 473 5.41 12.59 -41.89
C LYS A 473 5.18 11.15 -42.36
N ILE A 474 4.06 10.86 -43.02
CA ILE A 474 3.79 9.53 -43.60
C ILE A 474 4.82 9.22 -44.71
N ALA A 475 5.13 10.20 -45.57
CA ALA A 475 6.06 10.03 -46.68
C ALA A 475 7.51 9.78 -46.26
N ALA A 476 7.88 10.14 -45.03
CA ALA A 476 9.20 9.83 -44.47
C ALA A 476 9.36 8.33 -44.13
N ASP A 477 8.27 7.57 -44.02
CA ASP A 477 8.27 6.13 -43.77
C ASP A 477 8.04 5.37 -45.09
N SER A 478 9.09 4.74 -45.61
CA SER A 478 9.03 3.99 -46.87
C SER A 478 8.10 2.77 -46.80
N SER A 479 7.85 2.23 -45.59
CA SER A 479 6.91 1.12 -45.39
C SER A 479 5.44 1.55 -45.50
N ALA A 480 5.16 2.85 -45.42
CA ALA A 480 3.82 3.42 -45.47
C ALA A 480 3.32 3.74 -46.89
N PHE A 481 4.00 3.28 -47.95
CA PHE A 481 3.69 3.64 -49.34
C PHE A 481 2.21 3.47 -49.73
N GLY A 482 1.61 2.31 -49.43
CA GLY A 482 0.20 2.05 -49.75
C GLY A 482 -0.76 3.00 -49.01
N THR A 483 -0.44 3.33 -47.76
CA THR A 483 -1.20 4.27 -46.95
C THR A 483 -1.10 5.70 -47.49
N LEU A 484 0.10 6.12 -47.88
CA LEU A 484 0.33 7.41 -48.52
C LEU A 484 -0.43 7.53 -49.85
N SER A 485 -0.36 6.49 -50.69
CA SER A 485 -1.04 6.46 -51.99
C SER A 485 -2.56 6.61 -51.82
N TYR A 486 -3.16 5.94 -50.84
CA TYR A 486 -4.59 6.06 -50.56
C TYR A 486 -4.99 7.49 -50.16
N VAL A 487 -4.22 8.13 -49.27
CA VAL A 487 -4.48 9.52 -48.87
C VAL A 487 -4.35 10.46 -50.06
N ASN A 488 -3.28 10.33 -50.85
CA ASN A 488 -3.05 11.17 -52.02
C ASN A 488 -4.14 11.01 -53.08
N ASP A 489 -4.62 9.79 -53.32
CA ASP A 489 -5.70 9.54 -54.27
C ASP A 489 -7.01 10.22 -53.83
N ILE A 490 -7.30 10.27 -52.53
CA ILE A 490 -8.47 11.00 -52.01
C ILE A 490 -8.26 12.51 -52.09
N VAL A 491 -7.11 13.01 -51.62
CA VAL A 491 -6.81 14.45 -51.58
C VAL A 491 -6.79 15.07 -52.99
N SER A 492 -6.30 14.32 -53.98
CA SER A 492 -6.28 14.73 -55.40
C SER A 492 -7.62 14.57 -56.12
N GLY A 493 -8.60 13.90 -55.49
CA GLY A 493 -9.89 13.57 -56.11
C GLY A 493 -9.86 12.39 -57.08
N LYS A 494 -8.71 11.72 -57.26
CA LYS A 494 -8.60 10.50 -58.07
C LYS A 494 -9.46 9.36 -57.53
N LYS A 495 -9.60 9.25 -56.20
CA LYS A 495 -10.51 8.32 -55.52
C LYS A 495 -11.60 9.08 -54.79
N LYS A 496 -12.85 8.82 -55.17
CA LYS A 496 -14.02 9.44 -54.52
C LYS A 496 -14.21 8.86 -53.11
N PHE A 497 -14.06 9.70 -52.08
CA PHE A 497 -14.25 9.27 -50.69
C PHE A 497 -15.70 9.43 -50.21
N ARG A 498 -16.34 10.57 -50.48
CA ARG A 498 -17.76 10.83 -50.14
C ARG A 498 -18.60 10.78 -51.40
N ASN A 499 -19.86 10.36 -51.27
CA ASN A 499 -20.85 10.45 -52.37
C ASN A 499 -21.16 11.89 -52.75
#